data_AF-A0A656Z7C2-F1
#
_entry.id   AF-A0A656Z7C2-F1
#
_cell.length_a   1.000
_cell.length_b   1.000
_cell.length_c   1.000
_cell.angle_alpha   90.00
_cell.angle_beta   90.00
_cell.angle_gamma   90.00
#
_symmetry.space_group_name_H-M   'P 1'
#
loop_
_entity.id
_entity.type
_entity.pdbx_description
1 polymer ?
#
loop_
_entity_poly.entity_id
_entity_poly.type
_entity_poly.pdbx_seq_one_letter_code
_entity_poly.pdbx_strand_id
1 'polypeptide(L)'
;MLVVVRGIWAFTNRNQRPPHQAGLMGKLARIAHNAFYVLLFAIPALALFRAYGSGKGREQWGVNIVPATGEKVEWMMAPANALHSLLSWVLCVLIVAHILAALFHRLVLKDGILSRMAGPMRSKFSL
;
A
#
# COMPACT_ATOMS: atom_id res chain seq x y z
N MET A 1 -9.40 3.20 5.49
CA MET A 1 -10.55 3.20 4.57
C MET A 1 -10.22 3.69 3.16
N LEU A 2 -9.28 4.63 2.98
CA LEU A 2 -8.80 5.02 1.64
C LEU A 2 -8.20 3.84 0.82
N VAL A 3 -7.58 2.88 1.49
CA VAL A 3 -7.08 1.64 0.87
C VAL A 3 -8.18 0.87 0.16
N VAL A 4 -9.37 0.78 0.76
CA VAL A 4 -10.50 0.03 0.19
C VAL A 4 -10.99 0.74 -1.06
N VAL A 5 -11.18 2.06 -1.00
CA VAL A 5 -11.52 2.89 -2.16
C VAL A 5 -10.49 2.73 -3.28
N ARG A 6 -9.20 2.78 -2.93
CA ARG A 6 -8.11 2.60 -3.89
C ARG A 6 -8.07 1.19 -4.47
N GLY A 7 -8.39 0.17 -3.68
CA GLY A 7 -8.52 -1.22 -4.12
C GLY A 7 -9.67 -1.39 -5.12
N ILE A 8 -10.84 -0.84 -4.82
CA ILE A 8 -12.00 -0.85 -5.72
C ILE A 8 -11.65 -0.14 -7.02
N TRP A 9 -11.12 1.08 -6.95
CA TRP A 9 -10.70 1.82 -8.15
C TRP A 9 -9.63 1.07 -8.96
N ALA A 10 -8.62 0.50 -8.29
CA ALA A 10 -7.57 -0.26 -8.93
C ALA A 10 -8.08 -1.54 -9.62
N PHE A 11 -9.09 -2.19 -9.03
CA PHE A 11 -9.75 -3.37 -9.57
C PHE A 11 -10.64 -3.02 -10.77
N THR A 12 -11.48 -2.00 -10.64
CA THR A 12 -12.35 -1.51 -11.73
C THR A 12 -11.53 -1.01 -12.91
N ASN A 13 -10.39 -0.35 -12.65
CA ASN A 13 -9.52 0.19 -13.70
C ASN A 13 -8.40 -0.78 -14.13
N ARG A 14 -8.48 -2.07 -13.78
CA ARG A 14 -7.42 -3.06 -14.07
C ARG A 14 -7.23 -3.30 -15.57
N ASN A 15 -8.30 -3.23 -16.35
CA ASN A 15 -8.29 -3.47 -17.80
C ASN A 15 -7.82 -2.25 -18.62
N GLN A 16 -7.73 -1.07 -18.01
CA GLN A 16 -7.25 0.15 -18.68
C GLN A 16 -5.75 0.41 -18.44
N ARG A 17 -5.04 -0.54 -17.80
CA ARG A 17 -3.61 -0.37 -17.50
C ARG A 17 -2.80 -0.57 -18.78
N PRO A 18 -1.96 0.41 -19.18
CA PRO A 18 -1.05 0.23 -20.29
C PRO A 18 -0.19 -1.02 -20.08
N PRO A 19 0.12 -1.78 -21.14
CA PRO A 19 0.97 -2.95 -21.02
C PRO A 19 2.30 -2.56 -20.37
N HIS A 20 2.69 -3.32 -19.34
CA HIS A 20 4.00 -3.15 -18.72
C HIS A 20 5.06 -3.43 -19.78
N GLN A 21 6.13 -2.63 -19.83
CA GLN A 21 7.24 -2.86 -20.74
C GLN A 21 7.74 -4.30 -20.61
N ALA A 22 7.93 -4.99 -21.73
CA ALA A 22 8.48 -6.34 -21.75
C ALA A 22 9.94 -6.31 -21.25
N GLY A 23 10.30 -7.21 -20.34
CA GLY A 23 11.66 -7.33 -19.80
C GLY A 23 11.72 -7.50 -18.27
N LEU A 24 12.94 -7.57 -17.74
CA LEU A 24 13.21 -7.77 -16.31
C LEU A 24 12.64 -6.63 -15.45
N MET A 25 12.76 -5.38 -15.91
CA MET A 25 12.24 -4.20 -15.20
C MET A 25 10.70 -4.20 -15.11
N GLY A 26 10.00 -4.63 -16.17
CA GLY A 26 8.55 -4.77 -16.14
C GLY A 26 8.07 -5.87 -15.18
N LYS A 27 8.82 -6.98 -15.05
CA LYS A 27 8.54 -8.04 -14.06
C LYS A 27 8.75 -7.53 -12.64
N LEU A 28 9.87 -6.86 -12.36
CA LEU A 28 10.15 -6.28 -11.04
C LEU A 28 9.09 -5.23 -10.64
N ALA A 29 8.69 -4.36 -11.57
CA ALA A 29 7.62 -3.39 -11.33
C ALA A 29 6.29 -4.07 -10.97
N ARG A 30 5.96 -5.19 -11.64
CA ARG A 30 4.74 -5.96 -11.34
C ARG A 30 4.80 -6.60 -9.95
N ILE A 31 5.94 -7.18 -9.58
CA ILE A 31 6.14 -7.78 -8.26
C ILE A 31 6.01 -6.70 -7.19
N ALA A 32 6.67 -5.54 -7.37
CA ALA A 32 6.59 -4.43 -6.42
C ALA A 32 5.15 -3.92 -6.25
N HIS A 33 4.41 -3.71 -7.35
CA HIS A 33 3.01 -3.30 -7.26
C HIS A 33 2.13 -4.34 -6.58
N ASN A 34 2.30 -5.62 -6.90
CA ASN A 34 1.53 -6.69 -6.25
C ASN A 34 1.84 -6.76 -4.76
N ALA A 35 3.11 -6.65 -4.37
CA ALA A 35 3.53 -6.58 -2.98
C ALA A 35 2.85 -5.39 -2.27
N PHE A 36 2.85 -4.19 -2.87
CA PHE A 36 2.14 -3.05 -2.31
C PHE A 36 0.66 -3.33 -2.09
N TYR A 37 -0.05 -3.90 -3.06
CA TYR A 37 -1.47 -4.22 -2.89
C TYR A 37 -1.68 -5.19 -1.72
N VAL A 38 -0.91 -6.28 -1.65
CA VAL A 38 -1.02 -7.26 -0.56
C VAL A 38 -0.76 -6.60 0.79
N LEU A 39 0.35 -5.86 0.93
CA LEU A 39 0.72 -5.22 2.19
C LEU A 39 -0.29 -4.16 2.62
N LEU A 40 -0.81 -3.39 1.67
CA LEU A 40 -1.78 -2.33 1.92
C LEU A 40 -3.10 -2.88 2.47
N PHE A 41 -3.50 -4.11 2.13
CA PHE A 41 -4.66 -4.79 2.72
C PHE A 41 -4.32 -5.54 4.01
N ALA A 42 -3.18 -6.23 4.06
CA ALA A 42 -2.78 -7.05 5.20
C ALA A 42 -2.54 -6.22 6.48
N ILE A 43 -1.85 -5.08 6.36
CA ILE A 43 -1.48 -4.25 7.52
C ILE A 43 -2.73 -3.68 8.24
N PRO A 44 -3.71 -3.06 7.56
CA PRO A 44 -4.96 -2.62 8.19
C PRO A 44 -5.80 -3.78 8.73
N ALA A 45 -5.83 -4.93 8.04
CA ALA A 45 -6.53 -6.12 8.54
C ALA A 45 -5.95 -6.59 9.87
N LEU A 46 -4.62 -6.65 10.00
CA LEU A 46 -3.94 -6.97 11.26
C LEU A 46 -4.20 -5.90 12.33
N ALA A 47 -4.25 -4.62 11.95
CA ALA A 47 -4.58 -3.53 12.87
C ALA A 47 -6.01 -3.66 13.43
N LEU A 48 -6.97 -4.06 12.59
CA LEU A 48 -8.35 -4.35 13.00
C LEU A 48 -8.40 -5.62 13.86
N PHE A 49 -7.70 -6.69 13.49
CA PHE A 49 -7.64 -7.91 14.29
C PHE A 49 -7.11 -7.65 15.70
N ARG A 50 -6.08 -6.79 15.80
CA ARG A 50 -5.57 -6.27 17.07
C ARG A 50 -6.57 -5.37 17.78
N ALA A 51 -7.37 -4.58 17.06
CA ALA A 51 -8.44 -3.77 17.64
C ALA A 51 -9.48 -4.63 18.35
N TYR A 52 -9.92 -5.71 17.71
CA TYR A 52 -10.85 -6.67 18.28
C TYR A 52 -10.25 -7.44 19.46
N GLY A 53 -9.02 -7.96 19.31
CA GLY A 53 -8.37 -8.73 20.36
C GLY A 53 -7.96 -7.94 21.60
N SER A 54 -7.95 -6.60 21.56
CA SER A 54 -7.45 -5.81 22.69
C SER A 54 -8.45 -5.65 23.84
N GLY A 55 -9.74 -5.95 23.64
CA GLY A 55 -10.78 -5.83 24.67
C GLY A 55 -11.16 -4.42 25.10
N LYS A 56 -10.36 -3.40 24.75
CA LYS A 56 -10.51 -2.01 25.19
C LYS A 56 -11.69 -1.27 24.55
N GLY A 57 -12.32 -1.87 23.55
CA GLY A 57 -13.23 -1.19 22.64
C GLY A 57 -12.48 -0.16 21.78
N ARG A 58 -13.10 0.24 20.67
CA ARG A 58 -12.60 1.35 19.83
C ARG A 58 -13.75 2.22 19.40
N GLU A 59 -13.65 3.47 19.79
CA GLU A 59 -14.50 4.55 19.32
C GLU A 59 -13.77 5.33 18.23
N GLN A 60 -14.48 5.66 17.16
CA GLN A 60 -13.96 6.53 16.11
C GLN A 60 -15.06 7.53 15.72
N TRP A 61 -14.79 8.82 15.90
CA TRP A 61 -15.74 9.91 15.62
C TRP A 61 -17.10 9.76 16.32
N GLY A 62 -17.13 9.38 17.59
CA GLY A 62 -18.38 9.21 18.35
C GLY A 62 -19.10 7.87 18.11
N VAL A 63 -18.59 7.01 17.22
CA VAL A 63 -19.18 5.71 16.90
C VAL A 63 -18.30 4.60 17.46
N ASN A 64 -18.91 3.73 18.27
CA ASN A 64 -18.25 2.49 18.73
C ASN A 64 -18.12 1.51 17.56
N ILE A 65 -16.92 1.41 17.00
CA ILE A 65 -16.59 0.48 15.91
C ILE A 65 -16.34 -0.93 16.47
N VAL A 66 -15.71 -1.00 17.65
CA VAL A 66 -15.46 -2.26 18.34
C VAL A 66 -16.02 -2.14 19.76
N PRO A 67 -17.00 -2.98 20.16
CA PRO A 67 -17.53 -2.95 21.51
C PRO A 67 -16.42 -3.33 22.51
N ALA A 68 -16.41 -2.67 23.67
CA ALA A 68 -15.50 -3.03 24.74
C ALA A 68 -15.94 -4.36 25.36
N THR A 69 -15.17 -5.41 25.10
CA THR A 69 -15.35 -6.72 25.73
C THR A 69 -14.68 -6.81 27.11
N GLY A 70 -13.79 -5.88 27.46
CA GLY A 70 -13.04 -5.86 28.73
C GLY A 70 -11.93 -6.90 28.82
N GLU A 71 -12.03 -8.00 28.07
CA GLU A 71 -11.04 -9.07 28.03
C GLU A 71 -10.09 -8.98 26.83
N LYS A 72 -8.79 -9.05 27.10
CA LYS A 72 -7.75 -9.12 26.08
C LYS A 72 -7.55 -10.56 25.63
N VAL A 73 -7.66 -10.80 24.33
CA VAL A 73 -7.49 -12.11 23.70
C VAL A 73 -6.04 -12.24 23.20
N GLU A 74 -5.15 -12.77 24.04
CA GLU A 74 -3.71 -12.81 23.76
C GLU A 74 -3.35 -13.58 22.49
N TRP A 75 -4.05 -14.69 22.18
CA TRP A 75 -3.78 -15.48 20.97
C TRP A 75 -4.07 -14.71 19.68
N MET A 76 -4.94 -13.69 19.72
CA MET A 76 -5.15 -12.77 18.60
C MET A 76 -4.12 -11.64 18.59
N MET A 77 -3.78 -11.13 19.78
CA MET A 77 -2.92 -9.95 19.94
C MET A 77 -1.45 -10.21 19.64
N ALA A 78 -0.90 -11.33 20.12
CA ALA A 78 0.52 -11.65 19.97
C ALA A 78 0.95 -11.77 18.49
N PRO A 79 0.32 -12.62 17.65
CA PRO A 79 0.71 -12.71 16.24
C PRO A 79 0.37 -11.43 15.46
N ALA A 80 -0.75 -10.76 15.78
CA ALA A 80 -1.13 -9.53 15.11
C ALA A 80 -0.13 -8.39 15.35
N ASN A 81 0.39 -8.24 16.57
CA ASN A 81 1.42 -7.26 16.89
C ASN A 81 2.72 -7.53 16.15
N ALA A 82 3.19 -8.78 16.20
CA ALA A 82 4.45 -9.17 15.57
C ALA A 82 4.39 -8.97 14.05
N LEU A 83 3.34 -9.49 13.40
CA LEU A 83 3.14 -9.35 11.96
C LEU A 83 2.92 -7.89 11.57
N HIS A 84 2.06 -7.14 12.28
CA HIS A 84 1.80 -5.75 11.91
C HIS A 84 3.06 -4.90 11.98
N SER A 85 3.90 -5.08 13.01
CA SER A 85 5.18 -4.38 13.13
C SER A 85 6.13 -4.75 11.97
N LEU A 86 6.32 -6.05 11.73
CA LEU A 86 7.20 -6.55 10.67
C LEU A 86 6.75 -6.07 9.28
N LEU A 87 5.47 -6.26 8.94
CA LEU A 87 4.93 -5.83 7.65
C LEU A 87 4.98 -4.31 7.48
N SER A 88 4.87 -3.53 8.56
CA SER A 88 5.01 -2.06 8.50
C SER A 88 6.43 -1.64 8.13
N TRP A 89 7.45 -2.29 8.68
CA TRP A 89 8.85 -2.07 8.29
C TRP A 89 9.12 -2.51 6.85
N VAL A 90 8.60 -3.67 6.44
CA VAL A 90 8.72 -4.13 5.04
C VAL A 90 8.06 -3.14 4.09
N LEU A 91 6.87 -2.64 4.42
CA LEU A 91 6.19 -1.62 3.61
C LEU A 91 7.04 -0.34 3.52
N CYS A 92 7.62 0.11 4.63
CA CYS A 92 8.48 1.30 4.66
C CYS A 92 9.67 1.17 3.70
N VAL A 93 10.42 0.05 3.79
CA VAL A 93 11.55 -0.24 2.88
C VAL A 93 11.08 -0.30 1.43
N LEU A 94 9.94 -0.94 1.17
CA LEU A 94 9.38 -1.04 -0.18
C LEU A 94 9.00 0.33 -0.75
N ILE A 95 8.40 1.22 0.06
CA ILE A 95 8.09 2.61 -0.34
C ILE A 95 9.38 3.34 -0.73
N VAL A 96 10.42 3.28 0.10
CA VAL A 96 11.70 3.95 -0.18
C VAL A 96 12.30 3.41 -1.48
N ALA A 97 12.37 2.08 -1.64
CA ALA A 97 12.88 1.46 -2.85
C ALA A 97 12.08 1.88 -4.11
N HIS A 98 10.75 1.96 -3.99
CA HIS A 98 9.88 2.37 -5.09
C HIS A 98 10.10 3.85 -5.48
N ILE A 99 10.26 4.74 -4.49
CA ILE A 99 10.57 6.16 -4.74
C ILE A 99 11.92 6.28 -5.45
N LEU A 100 12.94 5.57 -4.98
CA LEU A 100 14.26 5.56 -5.62
C LEU A 100 14.21 5.05 -7.06
N ALA A 101 13.44 3.99 -7.32
CA ALA A 101 13.23 3.49 -8.68
C ALA A 101 12.53 4.54 -9.56
N ALA A 102 11.47 5.20 -9.06
CA ALA A 102 10.79 6.25 -9.80
C ALA A 102 11.71 7.44 -10.11
N LEU A 103 12.59 7.81 -9.18
CA LEU A 103 13.62 8.84 -9.39
C LEU A 103 14.66 8.39 -10.41
N PHE A 104 15.11 7.13 -10.37
CA PHE A 104 16.04 6.56 -11.35
C PHE A 104 15.43 6.60 -12.77
N HIS A 105 14.16 6.21 -12.91
CA HIS A 105 13.43 6.30 -14.18
C HIS A 105 13.34 7.74 -14.69
N ARG A 106 13.12 8.72 -13.81
CA ARG A 106 13.05 10.14 -14.20
C ARG A 106 14.42 10.73 -14.56
N LEU A 107 15.43 10.52 -13.72
CA LEU A 107 16.71 11.22 -13.79
C LEU A 107 17.68 10.55 -14.77
N VAL A 108 17.69 9.22 -14.80
CA VAL A 108 18.64 8.43 -15.59
C VAL A 108 17.99 7.96 -16.89
N LEU A 109 16.87 7.21 -16.81
CA LEU A 109 16.23 6.68 -18.03
C LEU A 109 15.47 7.74 -18.83
N LYS A 110 14.96 8.80 -18.16
CA LYS A 110 14.14 9.86 -18.75
C LYS A 110 12.97 9.32 -19.59
N ASP A 111 12.44 8.17 -19.22
CA ASP A 111 11.45 7.40 -20.00
C ASP A 111 10.00 7.88 -19.84
N GLY A 112 9.80 9.01 -19.16
CA GLY A 112 8.48 9.62 -18.97
C GLY A 112 7.52 8.79 -18.11
N ILE A 113 7.98 7.72 -17.42
CA ILE A 113 7.12 6.88 -16.57
C ILE A 113 6.41 7.71 -15.50
N LEU A 114 7.06 8.74 -14.95
CA LEU A 114 6.46 9.59 -13.94
C LEU A 114 5.23 10.36 -14.45
N SER A 115 5.21 10.74 -15.73
CA SER A 115 4.07 11.39 -16.38
C SER A 115 2.85 10.46 -16.50
N ARG A 116 3.06 9.14 -16.41
CA ARG A 116 1.96 8.15 -16.37
C ARG A 116 1.31 8.04 -14.99
N MET A 117 1.99 8.49 -13.93
CA MET A 117 1.50 8.45 -12.55
C MET A 117 1.01 9.81 -12.04
N ALA A 118 1.70 10.89 -12.39
CA ALA A 118 1.40 12.25 -11.92
C ALA A 118 0.49 13.06 -12.87
N GLY A 119 0.10 12.47 -14.00
CA GLY A 119 -0.60 13.16 -15.09
C GLY A 119 0.37 13.83 -16.08
N PRO A 120 -0.13 14.41 -17.18
CA PRO A 120 0.69 15.01 -18.23
C PRO A 120 1.57 16.13 -17.64
N MET A 121 2.85 15.84 -17.40
CA MET A 121 3.81 16.89 -17.09
C MET A 121 4.10 17.64 -18.38
N ARG A 122 3.58 18.86 -18.50
CA ARG A 122 3.92 19.78 -19.61
C ARG A 122 5.42 20.07 -19.53
N SER A 123 6.20 19.33 -20.32
CA SER A 123 7.62 19.58 -20.53
C SER A 123 7.80 20.97 -21.15
N LYS A 124 8.08 21.98 -20.33
CA LYS A 124 8.65 23.26 -20.80
C LYS A 124 10.16 23.08 -20.94
N PHE A 125 10.62 22.28 -21.90
CA PHE A 125 12.01 22.34 -22.36
C PHE A 125 12.03 22.03 -23.86
N SER A 126 11.77 23.08 -24.64
CA SER A 126 12.24 23.22 -26.02
C SER A 126 13.11 24.46 -26.06
N LEU A 127 14.43 24.25 -26.09
CA LEU A 127 15.41 25.17 -26.64
C LEU A 127 16.38 24.33 -27.47
#